data_AF-A0A0W1QGR6-F1
#
_entry.id   AF-A0A0W1QGR6-F1
#
_cell.length_a   1.000
_cell.length_b   1.000
_cell.length_c   1.000
_cell.angle_alpha   90.00
_cell.angle_beta   90.00
_cell.angle_gamma   90.00
#
_symmetry.space_group_name_H-M   'P 1'
#
loop_
_entity.id
_entity.type
_entity.pdbx_description
1 polymer ?
#
loop_
_entity_poly.entity_id
_entity_poly.type
_entity_poly.pdbx_seq_one_letter_code
_entity_poly.pdbx_strand_id
1 'polypeptide(L)'
;MGHIDMPFLAFRTALSEDSGVRSEFALTVADMLAHLPAESPLRNRLTDDMPMRVGAPGYEDAVGDILFTLGNTAARGMPTRGVRITALLADWRSCSASTS
;
A
#
# COMPACT_ATOMS: atom_id res chain seq x y z
N MET A 1 -11.94 -13.73 -9.42
CA MET A 1 -11.00 -12.96 -8.58
C MET A 1 -9.60 -13.46 -8.89
N GLY A 2 -8.72 -12.59 -9.39
CA GLY A 2 -7.34 -12.96 -9.74
C GLY A 2 -6.48 -13.07 -8.47
N HIS A 3 -5.63 -14.09 -8.42
CA HIS A 3 -4.58 -14.22 -7.42
C HIS A 3 -3.25 -14.22 -8.15
N ILE A 4 -2.23 -13.64 -7.55
CA ILE A 4 -0.86 -13.74 -8.04
C ILE A 4 -0.15 -14.72 -7.13
N ASP A 5 0.33 -15.82 -7.71
CA ASP A 5 1.25 -16.73 -7.05
C ASP A 5 2.63 -16.08 -7.12
N MET A 6 3.17 -15.64 -5.98
CA MET A 6 4.45 -14.94 -5.94
C MET A 6 5.40 -15.61 -4.93
N PRO A 7 6.67 -15.87 -5.31
CA PRO A 7 7.71 -16.24 -4.37
C PRO A 7 7.88 -15.16 -3.30
N PHE A 8 8.13 -15.57 -2.05
CA PHE A 8 8.22 -14.67 -0.90
C PHE A 8 9.25 -13.55 -1.08
N LEU A 9 10.43 -13.86 -1.63
CA LEU A 9 11.45 -12.84 -1.92
C LEU A 9 10.93 -11.79 -2.90
N ALA A 10 10.25 -12.22 -3.98
CA ALA A 10 9.66 -11.31 -4.96
C ALA A 10 8.55 -10.45 -4.33
N PHE A 11 7.78 -10.98 -3.40
CA PHE A 11 6.76 -10.22 -2.67
C PHE A 11 7.38 -9.13 -1.78
N ARG A 12 8.42 -9.47 -1.01
CA ARG A 12 9.15 -8.49 -0.19
C ARG A 12 9.77 -7.40 -1.03
N THR A 13 10.43 -7.77 -2.13
CA THR A 13 11.04 -6.80 -3.04
C THR A 13 9.99 -5.90 -3.66
N ALA A 14 8.89 -6.46 -4.17
CA ALA A 14 7.80 -5.68 -4.77
C ALA A 14 7.11 -4.76 -3.75
N LEU A 15 6.88 -5.22 -2.51
CA LEU A 15 6.29 -4.40 -1.46
C LEU A 15 7.23 -3.26 -1.03
N SER A 16 8.51 -3.57 -0.83
CA SER A 16 9.53 -2.57 -0.54
C SER A 16 9.69 -1.57 -1.69
N GLU A 17 9.61 -2.00 -2.94
CA GLU A 17 9.75 -1.14 -4.10
C GLU A 17 8.53 -0.24 -4.27
N ASP A 18 7.30 -0.77 -4.19
CA ASP A 18 6.09 0.05 -4.37
C ASP A 18 5.89 1.03 -3.20
N SER A 19 6.14 0.58 -1.96
CA SER A 19 6.14 1.47 -0.79
C SER A 19 7.32 2.44 -0.82
N GLY A 20 8.49 2.00 -1.26
CA GLY A 20 9.71 2.82 -1.29
C GLY A 20 9.70 3.89 -2.38
N VAL A 21 9.23 3.57 -3.59
CA VAL A 21 9.01 4.56 -4.66
C VAL A 21 8.03 5.63 -4.23
N ARG A 22 7.00 5.27 -3.45
CA ARG A 22 5.95 6.20 -3.00
C ARG A 22 6.28 6.95 -1.72
N SER A 23 7.30 6.52 -0.98
CA SER A 23 7.74 7.15 0.28
C SER A 23 9.15 7.73 0.22
N GLU A 24 9.88 7.51 -0.88
CA GLU A 24 11.30 7.84 -1.09
C GLU A 24 12.28 7.07 -0.17
N PHE A 25 11.83 6.03 0.54
CA PHE A 25 12.67 5.23 1.45
C PHE A 25 12.95 3.82 0.91
N ALA A 26 14.17 3.32 1.12
CA ALA A 26 14.46 1.90 0.96
C ALA A 26 14.04 1.16 2.25
N LEU A 27 12.91 0.45 2.21
CA LEU A 27 12.35 -0.23 3.37
C LEU A 27 12.92 -1.63 3.54
N THR A 28 13.51 -1.93 4.70
CA THR A 28 13.82 -3.31 5.06
C THR A 28 12.56 -4.05 5.49
N VAL A 29 12.66 -5.36 5.69
CA VAL A 29 11.51 -6.13 6.17
C VAL A 29 11.16 -5.81 7.62
N ALA A 30 12.16 -5.47 8.43
CA ALA A 30 11.92 -4.99 9.79
C ALA A 30 11.10 -3.69 9.76
N ASP A 31 11.41 -2.78 8.83
CA ASP A 31 10.67 -1.53 8.65
C ASP A 31 9.23 -1.81 8.18
N MET A 32 9.07 -2.65 7.16
CA MET A 32 7.73 -3.05 6.69
C MET A 32 6.90 -3.68 7.82
N LEU A 33 7.51 -4.51 8.68
CA LEU A 33 6.83 -5.08 9.85
C LEU A 33 6.57 -4.05 10.96
N ALA A 34 7.41 -3.01 11.13
CA ALA A 34 7.14 -1.95 12.08
C ALA A 34 5.96 -1.06 11.66
N HIS A 35 5.79 -0.91 10.35
CA HIS A 35 4.81 -0.02 9.73
C HIS A 35 3.50 -0.74 9.33
N LEU A 36 3.50 -2.07 9.26
CA LEU A 36 2.29 -2.84 9.07
C LEU A 36 1.51 -3.02 10.39
N PRO A 37 0.19 -2.79 10.38
CA PRO A 37 -0.65 -2.96 11.56
C PRO A 37 -0.66 -4.41 12.04
N ALA A 38 -0.70 -4.60 13.37
CA ALA A 38 -0.53 -5.89 14.04
C ALA A 38 -1.50 -6.99 13.55
N GLU A 39 -2.70 -6.60 13.12
CA GLU A 39 -3.75 -7.48 12.61
C GLU A 39 -3.60 -7.85 11.13
N SER A 40 -2.61 -7.26 10.44
CA SER A 40 -2.44 -7.50 9.01
C SER A 40 -2.09 -8.97 8.76
N PRO A 41 -2.88 -9.68 7.93
CA PRO A 41 -2.63 -11.08 7.60
C PRO A 41 -1.31 -11.26 6.83
N LEU A 42 -0.67 -10.18 6.40
CA LEU A 42 0.61 -10.17 5.72
C LEU A 42 1.81 -10.13 6.67
N ARG A 43 1.63 -9.82 7.96
CA ARG A 43 2.74 -9.84 8.93
C ARG A 43 3.34 -11.22 9.09
N ASN A 44 2.50 -12.23 9.35
CA ASN A 44 2.93 -13.63 9.44
C ASN A 44 3.57 -14.10 8.11
N ARG A 45 3.08 -13.55 6.99
CA ARG A 45 3.56 -13.88 5.65
C ARG A 45 4.83 -13.15 5.25
N LEU A 46 5.26 -12.11 5.98
CA LEU A 46 6.54 -11.41 5.80
C LEU A 46 7.67 -12.06 6.61
N THR A 47 7.30 -12.96 7.53
CA THR A 47 8.21 -13.77 8.35
C THR A 47 8.40 -15.20 7.84
N ASP A 48 7.44 -15.75 7.09
CA ASP A 48 7.49 -17.13 6.58
C ASP A 48 8.07 -17.24 5.16
N ASP A 49 9.03 -18.15 4.95
CA ASP A 49 9.70 -18.38 3.65
C ASP A 49 8.88 -19.23 2.66
N MET A 50 7.57 -19.37 2.87
CA MET A 50 6.71 -20.18 2.00
C MET A 50 6.16 -19.37 0.81
N PRO A 51 6.08 -19.96 -0.40
CA PRO A 51 5.43 -19.32 -1.54
C PRO A 51 3.97 -19.00 -1.20
N MET A 52 3.54 -17.77 -1.48
CA MET A 52 2.26 -17.27 -1.01
C MET A 52 1.32 -16.87 -2.15
N ARG A 53 0.02 -17.05 -1.89
CA ARG A 53 -1.07 -16.44 -2.67
C ARG A 53 -1.45 -15.11 -2.05
N VAL A 54 -1.18 -14.02 -2.76
CA VAL A 54 -1.71 -12.71 -2.38
C VAL A 54 -2.79 -12.32 -3.37
N GLY A 55 -3.99 -12.06 -2.84
CA GLY A 55 -5.03 -11.41 -3.61
C GLY A 55 -4.67 -9.94 -3.79
N ALA A 56 -4.88 -9.40 -4.99
CA ALA A 56 -4.59 -7.98 -5.29
C ALA A 56 -5.11 -6.99 -4.21
N PRO A 57 -6.32 -7.13 -3.65
CA PRO A 57 -6.79 -6.22 -2.60
C PRO A 57 -5.92 -6.22 -1.34
N GLY A 58 -5.48 -7.40 -0.89
CA GLY A 58 -4.66 -7.51 0.32
C GLY A 58 -3.25 -6.95 0.13
N TYR A 59 -2.69 -7.04 -1.08
CA TYR A 59 -1.42 -6.39 -1.40
C TYR A 59 -1.55 -4.87 -1.41
N GLU A 60 -2.58 -4.34 -2.09
CA GLU A 60 -2.85 -2.91 -2.15
C GLU A 60 -3.06 -2.32 -0.75
N ASP A 61 -3.83 -2.99 0.10
CA ASP A 61 -4.07 -2.55 1.48
C ASP A 61 -2.79 -2.49 2.31
N ALA A 62 -1.87 -3.46 2.17
CA ALA A 62 -0.59 -3.38 2.85
C ALA A 62 0.27 -2.22 2.39
N VAL A 63 0.31 -1.94 1.08
CA VAL A 63 1.03 -0.75 0.57
C VAL A 63 0.43 0.52 1.17
N GLY A 64 -0.90 0.64 1.17
CA GLY A 64 -1.61 1.79 1.73
C GLY A 64 -1.36 1.96 3.24
N ASP A 65 -1.36 0.86 4.01
CA ASP A 65 -1.07 0.86 5.44
C ASP A 65 0.36 1.31 5.76
N ILE A 66 1.33 0.84 4.98
CA ILE A 66 2.74 1.27 5.11
C ILE A 66 2.87 2.76 4.79
N LEU A 67 2.24 3.24 3.71
CA LEU A 67 2.31 4.66 3.35
C LEU A 67 1.62 5.56 4.38
N PHE A 68 0.52 5.11 4.96
CA PHE A 68 -0.20 5.85 6.00
C PHE A 68 0.67 6.02 7.25
N THR A 69 1.27 4.94 7.73
CA THR A 69 2.13 4.99 8.93
C THR A 69 3.43 5.77 8.71
N LEU A 70 3.92 5.83 7.47
CA LEU A 70 5.01 6.71 7.07
C LEU A 70 4.58 8.17 6.88
N GLY A 71 3.29 8.50 7.01
CA GLY A 71 2.76 9.85 6.85
C GLY A 71 2.61 10.31 5.40
N ASN A 72 2.74 9.41 4.42
CA ASN A 72 2.65 9.71 3.00
C ASN A 72 1.21 9.67 2.46
N THR A 73 0.26 9.10 3.21
CA THR A 73 -1.15 9.12 2.87
C THR A 73 -2.00 9.56 4.06
N ALA A 74 -3.14 10.21 3.78
CA ALA A 74 -4.05 10.71 4.80
C ALA A 74 -4.96 9.63 5.41
N ALA A 75 -5.02 8.44 4.80
CA ALA A 75 -5.89 7.35 5.21
C ALA A 75 -5.18 6.00 5.11
N ARG A 76 -5.59 5.09 5.99
CA ARG A 76 -5.16 3.70 6.06
C ARG A 76 -5.78 2.86 4.93
N GLY A 77 -5.08 1.83 4.47
CA GLY A 77 -5.45 1.01 3.31
C GLY A 77 -5.31 1.77 1.99
N MET A 78 -5.54 1.07 0.87
CA MET A 78 -5.48 1.74 -0.43
C MET A 78 -6.84 2.33 -0.81
N PRO A 79 -6.93 3.63 -1.15
CA PRO A 79 -8.21 4.21 -1.51
C PRO A 79 -8.74 3.51 -2.77
N THR A 80 -9.98 3.04 -2.68
CA THR A 80 -10.64 2.40 -3.82
C THR A 80 -10.65 3.34 -5.02
N ARG A 81 -10.77 2.78 -6.23
CA ARG A 81 -10.84 3.60 -7.45
C ARG A 81 -11.92 4.68 -7.37
N GLY A 82 -13.08 4.36 -6.79
CA GLY A 82 -14.18 5.31 -6.58
C GLY A 82 -13.82 6.46 -5.63
N VAL A 83 -13.10 6.16 -4.54
CA VAL A 83 -12.60 7.18 -3.61
C VAL A 83 -11.57 8.07 -4.28
N ARG A 84 -10.62 7.49 -5.04
CA ARG A 84 -9.62 8.26 -5.80
C ARG A 84 -10.24 9.19 -6.83
N ILE A 85 -11.26 8.72 -7.57
CA ILE A 85 -11.98 9.55 -8.55
C ILE A 85 -12.74 10.69 -7.85
N THR A 86 -13.41 10.40 -6.73
CA THR A 86 -14.15 11.41 -5.97
C THR A 86 -13.21 12.50 -5.43
N ALA A 87 -12.04 12.12 -4.92
CA ALA A 87 -11.02 13.07 -4.47
C ALA A 87 -10.52 13.96 -5.62
N LEU A 88 -10.17 13.36 -6.78
CA LEU A 88 -9.76 14.12 -7.97
C LEU A 88 -10.84 15.10 -8.44
N LEU A 89 -12.11 14.71 -8.38
CA LEU A 89 -13.23 15.59 -8.74
C LEU A 89 -13.44 16.73 -7.73
N ALA A 90 -13.20 16.48 -6.45
CA ALA A 90 -13.27 17.50 -5.41
C ALA A 90 -12.12 18.52 -5.56
N ASP A 91 -10.91 18.05 -5.86
CA ASP A 91 -9.75 18.90 -6.13
C ASP A 91 -9.96 19.73 -7.40
N TRP A 92 -10.46 19.11 -8.48
CA TRP A 92 -10.77 19.82 -9.72
C TRP A 92 -11.78 20.96 -9.51
N ARG A 93 -12.83 20.72 -8.71
CA ARG A 93 -13.80 21.77 -8.35
C ARG A 93 -13.15 22.90 -7.54
N SER A 94 -12.28 22.55 -6.60
CA SER A 94 -11.57 23.52 -5.76
C SER A 94 -10.61 24.41 -6.59
N CYS A 95 -9.92 23.84 -7.58
CA CYS A 95 -9.09 24.60 -8.51
C CYS A 95 -9.93 25.50 -9.43
N SER A 96 -11.12 25.05 -9.87
CA SER A 96 -12.00 25.88 -10.71
C SER A 96 -12.60 27.08 -9.98
N ALA A 97 -12.72 27.01 -8.65
CA ALA A 97 -13.27 28.08 -7.81
C ALA A 97 -12.26 29.21 -7.50
N SER A 98 -10.95 28.98 -7.72
CA SER A 98 -9.90 29.97 -7.44
C SER A 98 -9.67 30.98 -8.58
N THR A 99 -10.51 30.97 -9.63
CA THR A 99 -10.36 31.82 -10.82
C THR A 99 -11.54 32.78 -11.03
N SER A 100 -12.25 33.15 -9.96
CA SER A 100 -13.39 34.09 -9.99
C SER A 100 -13.13 35.31 -9.13
#